data_AF-A0A1E4SZB2-F1
#
_entry.id   AF-A0A1E4SZB2-F1
#
_cell.length_a   1.000
_cell.length_b   1.000
_cell.length_c   1.000
_cell.angle_alpha   90.00
_cell.angle_beta   90.00
_cell.angle_gamma   90.00
#
_symmetry.space_group_name_H-M   'P 1'
#
loop_
_entity.id
_entity.type
_entity.pdbx_description
1 polymer ?
#
loop_
_entity_poly.entity_id
_entity_poly.type
_entity_poly.pdbx_seq_one_letter_code
_entity_poly.pdbx_strand_id
1 'polypeptide(L)'
;LFTFKHPIPYIKPLVSQKQFKTSSISGISDLLNIASSHSNEFKNYSNNYIDKDKLYKLKQLQDYDKLQYHLSNYNPDLDLNIVGDPYKTIFVGRLPYNTNELKLSSIFNQFGEIDSIKLITDKYTNKSKGYAFIVYKTIESAKLAYQKGNGLKIDDDSERKCIVDYERGRIVKNWKPRRLGGGLGGR
;
A
#
# COMPACT_ATOMS: atom_id res chain seq x y z
N LEU A 1 -27.45 -46.20 -36.83
CA LEU A 1 -26.91 -47.36 -36.07
C LEU A 1 -25.42 -47.43 -36.37
N PHE A 2 -24.57 -47.26 -35.35
CA PHE A 2 -23.12 -47.40 -35.51
C PHE A 2 -22.76 -48.88 -35.39
N THR A 3 -22.66 -49.58 -36.52
CA THR A 3 -22.20 -50.97 -36.56
C THR A 3 -20.70 -51.00 -36.84
N PHE A 4 -19.98 -51.89 -36.15
CA PHE A 4 -18.55 -52.03 -36.35
C PHE A 4 -18.25 -52.63 -37.72
N LYS A 5 -17.23 -52.12 -38.41
CA LYS A 5 -16.68 -52.76 -39.61
C LYS A 5 -16.00 -54.06 -39.22
N HIS A 6 -15.93 -55.00 -40.17
CA HIS A 6 -15.17 -56.23 -39.99
C HIS A 6 -13.71 -55.90 -39.63
N PRO A 7 -13.02 -56.74 -38.83
CA PRO A 7 -11.63 -56.51 -38.49
C PRO A 7 -10.77 -56.49 -39.76
N ILE A 8 -9.81 -55.56 -39.80
CA ILE A 8 -8.87 -55.42 -40.91
C ILE A 8 -7.83 -56.55 -40.80
N PRO A 9 -7.47 -57.24 -41.90
CA PRO A 9 -6.42 -58.26 -41.87
C PRO A 9 -5.08 -57.62 -41.48
N TYR A 10 -4.33 -58.32 -40.65
CA TYR A 10 -3.01 -57.86 -40.21
C TYR A 10 -2.03 -57.79 -41.39
N ILE A 11 -1.35 -56.65 -41.54
CA ILE A 11 -0.26 -56.44 -42.49
C ILE A 11 0.98 -56.09 -41.67
N LYS A 12 2.11 -56.75 -41.95
CA LYS A 12 3.38 -56.42 -41.29
C LYS A 12 3.76 -54.96 -41.61
N PRO A 13 4.20 -54.16 -40.62
CA PRO A 13 4.61 -52.79 -40.87
C PRO A 13 5.78 -52.75 -41.87
N LEU A 14 5.74 -51.78 -42.80
CA LEU A 14 6.75 -51.60 -43.85
C LEU A 14 8.13 -51.25 -43.27
N VAL A 15 8.17 -50.60 -42.11
CA VAL A 15 9.40 -50.19 -41.43
C VAL A 15 9.56 -51.02 -40.17
N SER A 16 10.74 -51.61 -40.01
CA SER A 16 11.15 -52.23 -38.74
C SER A 16 11.04 -51.21 -37.61
N GLN A 17 10.38 -51.57 -36.50
CA GLN A 17 10.31 -50.73 -35.30
C GLN A 17 11.70 -50.36 -34.74
N LYS A 18 12.76 -51.02 -35.22
CA LYS A 18 14.14 -50.73 -34.86
C LYS A 18 14.74 -49.71 -35.84
N GLN A 19 14.95 -48.52 -35.30
CA GLN A 19 16.06 -47.58 -35.56
C GLN A 19 15.81 -46.46 -36.57
N PHE A 20 14.92 -45.53 -36.23
CA PHE A 20 15.19 -44.13 -36.55
C PHE A 20 16.22 -43.62 -35.52
N LYS A 21 17.51 -43.77 -35.81
CA LYS A 21 18.58 -43.09 -35.06
C LYS A 21 19.00 -41.86 -35.86
N THR A 22 19.14 -40.72 -35.18
CA THR A 22 19.83 -39.57 -35.75
C THR A 22 21.33 -39.89 -35.89
N SER A 23 22.06 -39.08 -36.65
CA SER A 23 23.52 -39.14 -36.70
C SER A 23 24.16 -39.07 -35.32
N SER A 24 25.36 -39.62 -35.18
CA SER A 24 26.15 -39.49 -33.96
C SER A 24 26.46 -38.01 -33.69
N ILE A 25 26.36 -37.61 -32.42
CA ILE A 25 26.68 -36.26 -31.97
C ILE A 25 28.18 -36.01 -32.21
N SER A 26 28.53 -34.94 -32.91
CA SER A 26 29.93 -34.50 -33.09
C SER A 26 30.42 -33.67 -31.90
N GLY A 27 31.74 -33.49 -31.81
CA GLY A 27 32.34 -32.66 -30.77
C GLY A 27 32.05 -31.18 -30.95
N ILE A 28 31.92 -30.43 -29.85
CA ILE A 28 31.65 -28.98 -29.88
C ILE A 28 32.86 -28.19 -30.41
N SER A 29 34.06 -28.80 -30.42
CA SER A 29 35.30 -28.22 -30.97
C SER A 29 35.12 -27.72 -32.40
N ASP A 30 34.36 -28.44 -33.21
CA ASP A 30 34.20 -28.17 -34.64
C ASP A 30 33.43 -26.86 -34.89
N LEU A 31 32.69 -26.39 -33.87
CA LEU A 31 31.92 -25.15 -33.91
C LEU A 31 32.72 -23.90 -33.47
N LEU A 32 33.94 -24.05 -32.93
CA LEU A 32 34.69 -22.92 -32.35
C LEU A 32 35.03 -21.85 -33.40
N ASN A 33 35.37 -22.26 -34.62
CA ASN A 33 35.66 -21.34 -35.72
C ASN A 33 34.41 -20.51 -36.09
N ILE A 34 33.23 -21.15 -36.12
CA ILE A 34 31.95 -20.48 -36.40
C ILE A 34 31.55 -19.56 -35.22
N ALA A 35 31.80 -19.98 -33.98
CA ALA A 35 31.51 -19.17 -32.80
C ALA A 35 32.36 -17.88 -32.75
N SER A 36 33.61 -17.94 -33.24
CA SER A 36 34.52 -16.79 -33.26
C SER A 36 34.01 -15.64 -34.14
N SER A 37 33.42 -15.94 -35.30
CA SER A 37 32.80 -14.94 -36.17
C SER A 37 31.49 -14.42 -35.61
N HIS A 38 30.65 -15.28 -35.04
CA HIS A 38 29.37 -14.91 -34.42
C HIS A 38 29.56 -13.89 -33.28
N SER A 39 30.61 -14.04 -32.47
CA SER A 39 30.89 -13.12 -31.36
C SER A 39 31.14 -11.67 -31.79
N ASN A 40 31.63 -11.45 -33.01
CA ASN A 40 31.90 -10.10 -33.55
C ASN A 40 30.65 -9.44 -34.12
N GLU A 41 29.71 -10.23 -34.63
CA GLU A 41 28.49 -9.76 -35.28
C GLU A 41 27.41 -9.32 -34.26
N PHE A 42 27.35 -9.95 -33.07
CA PHE A 42 26.28 -9.75 -32.09
C PHE A 42 26.73 -9.15 -30.73
N LYS A 43 27.85 -8.41 -30.68
CA LYS A 43 28.38 -7.82 -29.44
C LYS A 43 27.38 -6.95 -28.66
N ASN A 44 26.44 -6.33 -29.37
CA ASN A 44 25.51 -5.35 -28.81
C ASN A 44 24.11 -5.94 -28.52
N TYR A 45 23.98 -7.26 -28.41
CA TYR A 45 22.69 -7.87 -28.06
C TYR A 45 22.39 -7.66 -26.57
N SER A 46 21.60 -6.63 -26.27
CA SER A 46 21.03 -6.42 -24.94
C SER A 46 19.80 -7.31 -24.80
N ASN A 47 19.82 -8.23 -23.84
CA ASN A 47 18.59 -8.88 -23.41
C ASN A 47 17.68 -7.80 -22.81
N ASN A 48 16.53 -7.52 -23.44
CA ASN A 48 15.48 -6.66 -22.90
C ASN A 48 14.79 -7.25 -21.65
N TYR A 49 15.42 -8.23 -21.00
CA TYR A 49 14.97 -8.73 -19.73
C TYR A 49 15.10 -7.61 -18.72
N ILE A 50 13.97 -7.03 -18.34
CA ILE A 50 13.89 -6.06 -17.26
C ILE A 50 14.35 -6.80 -16.01
N ASP A 51 15.56 -6.45 -15.56
CA ASP A 51 16.04 -6.82 -14.25
C ASP A 51 15.08 -6.20 -13.22
N LYS A 52 14.14 -7.03 -12.74
CA LYS A 52 13.09 -6.62 -11.81
C LYS A 52 13.68 -6.03 -10.54
N ASP A 53 14.86 -6.51 -10.14
CA ASP A 53 15.56 -6.02 -8.96
C ASP A 53 16.11 -4.62 -9.20
N LYS A 54 16.70 -4.37 -10.38
CA LYS A 54 17.11 -3.02 -10.79
C LYS A 54 15.92 -2.06 -10.86
N LEU A 55 14.80 -2.49 -11.42
CA LEU A 55 13.58 -1.66 -11.50
C LEU A 55 13.03 -1.34 -10.10
N TYR A 56 12.98 -2.33 -9.21
CA TYR A 56 12.54 -2.15 -7.83
C TYR A 56 13.44 -1.15 -7.09
N LYS A 57 14.77 -1.26 -7.25
CA LYS A 57 15.74 -0.34 -6.66
C LYS A 57 15.58 1.10 -7.18
N LEU A 58 15.35 1.28 -8.49
CA LEU A 58 15.06 2.60 -9.06
C LEU A 58 13.79 3.21 -8.49
N LYS A 59 12.73 2.41 -8.33
CA LYS A 59 11.47 2.86 -7.72
C LYS A 59 11.67 3.29 -6.27
N GLN A 60 12.43 2.52 -5.48
CA GLN A 60 12.74 2.87 -4.09
C GLN A 60 13.48 4.21 -3.99
N LEU A 61 14.46 4.46 -4.87
CA LEU A 61 15.17 5.73 -4.92
C LEU A 61 14.21 6.89 -5.24
N GLN A 62 13.34 6.72 -6.24
CA GLN A 62 12.35 7.73 -6.59
C GLN A 62 11.38 8.02 -5.44
N ASP A 63 10.92 6.97 -4.74
CA ASP A 63 10.02 7.12 -3.60
C ASP A 63 10.73 7.78 -2.40
N TYR A 64 12.04 7.52 -2.23
CA TYR A 64 12.88 8.22 -1.25
C TYR A 64 13.00 9.71 -1.56
N ASP A 65 13.26 10.09 -2.81
CA ASP A 65 13.37 11.50 -3.20
C ASP A 65 12.05 12.26 -2.98
N LYS A 66 10.91 11.65 -3.34
CA LYS A 66 9.58 12.19 -3.04
C LYS A 66 9.36 12.37 -1.54
N LEU A 67 9.78 11.38 -0.74
CA LEU A 67 9.66 11.43 0.71
C LEU A 67 10.49 12.59 1.30
N GLN A 68 11.72 12.80 0.82
CA GLN A 68 12.57 13.91 1.25
C GLN A 68 11.94 15.27 0.93
N TYR A 69 11.43 15.44 -0.29
CA TYR A 69 10.72 16.66 -0.70
C TYR A 69 9.48 16.94 0.16
N HIS A 70 8.67 15.92 0.43
CA HIS A 70 7.49 16.10 1.28
C HIS A 70 7.84 16.36 2.75
N LEU A 71 8.97 15.83 3.22
CA LEU A 71 9.46 16.06 4.57
C LEU A 71 10.00 17.49 4.74
N SER A 72 10.73 18.02 3.75
CA SER A 72 11.23 19.41 3.80
C SER A 72 10.10 20.44 3.84
N ASN A 73 8.97 20.13 3.21
CA ASN A 73 7.80 21.01 3.14
C ASN A 73 6.79 20.75 4.27
N TYR A 74 7.05 19.81 5.18
CA TYR A 74 6.12 19.48 6.26
C TYR A 74 6.34 20.38 7.47
N ASN A 75 5.45 21.36 7.64
CA ASN A 75 5.35 22.16 8.85
C ASN A 75 3.88 22.24 9.30
N PRO A 76 3.50 21.55 10.40
CA PRO A 76 2.12 21.54 10.87
C PRO A 76 1.67 22.88 11.47
N ASP A 77 2.59 23.72 11.95
CA ASP A 77 2.23 25.01 12.57
C ASP A 77 1.76 26.06 11.55
N LEU A 78 2.13 25.88 10.28
CA LEU A 78 1.73 26.76 9.18
C LEU A 78 0.47 26.30 8.45
N ASP A 79 -0.13 25.17 8.84
CA ASP A 79 -1.31 24.61 8.15
C ASP A 79 -2.60 25.31 8.59
N LEU A 80 -3.20 26.09 7.69
CA LEU A 80 -4.45 26.82 7.90
C LEU A 80 -5.65 25.93 8.24
N ASN A 81 -5.58 24.62 7.95
CA ASN A 81 -6.69 23.70 8.25
C ASN A 81 -6.72 23.30 9.72
N ILE A 82 -5.62 23.51 10.46
CA ILE A 82 -5.51 23.18 11.87
C ILE A 82 -5.88 24.41 12.68
N VAL A 83 -6.86 24.26 13.57
CA VAL A 83 -7.39 25.36 14.39
C VAL A 83 -7.27 24.99 15.86
N GLY A 84 -7.09 25.98 16.72
CA GLY A 84 -7.10 25.81 18.17
C GLY A 84 -5.76 25.39 18.78
N ASP A 85 -5.76 25.31 20.11
CA ASP A 85 -4.61 24.95 20.93
C ASP A 85 -4.36 23.43 20.85
N PRO A 86 -3.16 22.98 20.46
CA PRO A 86 -2.86 21.55 20.33
C PRO A 86 -3.08 20.77 21.63
N TYR A 87 -2.86 21.37 22.80
CA TYR A 87 -3.06 20.68 24.09
C TYR A 87 -4.53 20.43 24.44
N LYS A 88 -5.45 21.12 23.76
CA LYS A 88 -6.90 20.93 23.88
C LYS A 88 -7.47 20.08 22.74
N THR A 89 -6.62 19.66 21.80
CA THR A 89 -7.02 18.91 20.62
C THR A 89 -6.78 17.43 20.82
N ILE A 90 -7.82 16.63 20.60
CA ILE A 90 -7.72 15.17 20.50
C ILE A 90 -7.80 14.73 19.03
N PHE A 91 -7.05 13.69 18.72
CA PHE A 91 -7.14 12.93 17.50
C PHE A 91 -8.08 11.74 17.71
N VAL A 92 -9.06 11.57 16.83
CA VAL A 92 -9.95 10.41 16.82
C VAL A 92 -9.77 9.67 15.50
N GLY A 93 -9.24 8.45 15.54
CA GLY A 93 -8.99 7.60 14.39
C GLY A 93 -9.86 6.35 14.34
N ARG A 94 -9.74 5.59 13.24
CA ARG A 94 -10.54 4.37 12.96
C ARG A 94 -12.05 4.63 12.96
N LEU A 95 -12.45 5.83 12.57
CA LEU A 95 -13.87 6.15 12.39
C LEU A 95 -14.44 5.41 11.18
N PRO A 96 -15.70 4.96 11.25
CA PRO A 96 -16.45 4.54 10.07
C PRO A 96 -16.48 5.65 9.00
N TYR A 97 -16.46 5.28 7.73
CA TYR A 97 -16.42 6.27 6.63
C TYR A 97 -17.73 7.04 6.45
N ASN A 98 -18.84 6.51 6.98
CA ASN A 98 -20.17 7.13 6.94
C ASN A 98 -20.45 8.01 8.18
N THR A 99 -19.48 8.16 9.07
CA THR A 99 -19.61 8.99 10.27
C THR A 99 -19.64 10.47 9.90
N ASN A 100 -20.58 11.21 10.49
CA ASN A 100 -20.71 12.65 10.35
C ASN A 100 -20.21 13.40 11.59
N GLU A 101 -19.86 14.67 11.42
CA GLU A 101 -19.42 15.55 12.51
C GLU A 101 -20.49 15.69 13.61
N LEU A 102 -21.78 15.72 13.24
CA LEU A 102 -22.88 15.76 14.22
C LEU A 102 -22.89 14.56 15.17
N LYS A 103 -22.62 13.35 14.65
CA LYS A 103 -22.56 12.13 15.48
C LYS A 103 -21.35 12.17 16.43
N LEU A 104 -20.20 12.60 15.92
CA LEU A 104 -19.01 12.81 16.73
C LEU A 104 -19.29 13.83 17.84
N SER A 105 -19.96 14.93 17.51
CA SER A 105 -20.38 15.93 18.49
C SER A 105 -21.23 15.31 19.59
N SER A 106 -22.30 14.59 19.25
CA SER A 106 -23.19 13.98 20.25
C SER A 106 -22.45 13.04 21.21
N ILE A 107 -21.52 12.22 20.70
CA ILE A 107 -20.80 11.22 21.51
C ILE A 107 -19.69 11.88 22.34
N PHE A 108 -18.90 12.78 21.75
CA PHE A 108 -17.74 13.38 22.41
C PHE A 108 -18.09 14.56 23.32
N ASN A 109 -19.31 15.11 23.22
CA ASN A 109 -19.80 16.16 24.11
C ASN A 109 -19.98 15.65 25.55
N GLN A 110 -20.08 14.32 25.77
CA GLN A 110 -20.14 13.73 27.11
C GLN A 110 -18.86 13.97 27.95
N PHE A 111 -17.73 14.28 27.31
CA PHE A 111 -16.46 14.53 27.99
C PHE A 111 -16.24 16.01 28.30
N GLY A 112 -17.04 16.90 27.72
CA GLY A 112 -17.01 18.33 27.95
C GLY A 112 -17.35 19.14 26.71
N GLU A 113 -17.34 20.46 26.88
CA GLU A 113 -17.76 21.39 25.83
C GLU A 113 -16.74 21.44 24.69
N ILE A 114 -17.23 21.15 23.49
CA ILE A 114 -16.46 21.14 22.25
C ILE A 114 -16.42 22.56 21.67
N ASP A 115 -15.24 23.00 21.25
CA ASP A 115 -15.02 24.26 20.56
C ASP A 115 -15.16 24.09 19.05
N SER A 116 -14.49 23.08 18.48
CA SER A 116 -14.60 22.76 17.06
C SER A 116 -14.32 21.29 16.76
N ILE A 117 -14.94 20.78 15.69
CA ILE A 117 -14.70 19.44 15.15
C ILE A 117 -14.29 19.59 13.70
N LYS A 118 -13.24 18.86 13.30
CA LYS A 118 -12.81 18.78 11.91
C LYS A 118 -12.68 17.32 11.48
N LEU A 119 -13.67 16.83 10.73
CA LEU A 119 -13.56 15.53 10.06
C LEU A 119 -12.68 15.66 8.82
N ILE A 120 -11.63 14.84 8.74
CA ILE A 120 -10.69 14.94 7.62
C ILE A 120 -11.17 14.09 6.45
N THR A 121 -11.37 14.75 5.32
CA THR A 121 -11.76 14.15 4.05
C THR A 121 -10.60 14.16 3.07
N ASP A 122 -10.73 13.36 2.02
CA ASP A 122 -9.84 13.43 0.87
C ASP A 122 -10.19 14.62 -0.02
N LYS A 123 -9.18 15.38 -0.44
CA LYS A 123 -9.36 16.66 -1.16
C LYS A 123 -9.96 16.48 -2.56
N TYR A 124 -9.74 15.32 -3.18
CA TYR A 124 -10.20 15.03 -4.53
C TYR A 124 -11.56 14.31 -4.53
N THR A 125 -11.73 13.32 -3.65
CA THR A 125 -12.94 12.49 -3.63
C THR A 125 -13.99 12.95 -2.63
N ASN A 126 -13.66 13.89 -1.72
CA ASN A 126 -14.48 14.32 -0.59
C ASN A 126 -14.96 13.19 0.35
N LYS A 127 -14.37 12.00 0.23
CA LYS A 127 -14.68 10.87 1.11
C LYS A 127 -13.94 11.03 2.44
N SER A 128 -14.59 10.61 3.54
CA SER A 128 -13.96 10.58 4.86
C SER A 128 -12.70 9.72 4.86
N LYS A 129 -11.61 10.24 5.45
CA LYS A 129 -10.39 9.46 5.68
C LYS A 129 -10.46 8.59 6.95
N GLY A 130 -11.59 8.63 7.67
CA GLY A 130 -11.81 7.83 8.87
C GLY A 130 -11.06 8.35 10.11
N TYR A 131 -10.77 9.65 10.15
CA TYR A 131 -10.25 10.32 11.35
C TYR A 131 -10.68 11.79 11.42
N ALA A 132 -10.73 12.32 12.65
CA ALA A 132 -11.12 13.68 12.96
C ALA A 132 -10.21 14.28 14.04
N PHE A 133 -10.17 15.61 14.09
CA PHE A 133 -9.62 16.36 15.22
C PHE A 133 -10.76 17.07 15.94
N ILE A 134 -10.76 17.00 17.26
CA ILE A 134 -11.76 17.64 18.12
C ILE A 134 -11.02 18.56 19.09
N VAL A 135 -11.35 19.84 19.07
CA VAL A 135 -10.82 20.86 19.98
C VAL A 135 -11.83 21.08 21.08
N TYR A 136 -11.42 20.90 22.33
CA TYR A 136 -12.23 21.23 23.51
C TYR A 136 -11.97 22.65 24.00
N LYS A 137 -12.92 23.22 24.75
CA LYS A 137 -12.70 24.50 25.43
C LYS A 137 -11.66 24.40 26.56
N THR A 138 -11.63 23.27 27.26
CA THR A 138 -10.73 23.02 28.40
C THR A 138 -9.79 21.83 28.13
N ILE A 139 -8.58 21.90 28.72
CA ILE A 139 -7.58 20.81 28.64
C ILE A 139 -8.07 19.58 29.40
N GLU A 140 -8.83 19.78 30.48
CA GLU A 140 -9.39 18.70 31.30
C GLU A 140 -10.35 17.82 30.52
N SER A 141 -11.21 18.42 29.67
CA SER A 141 -12.11 17.69 28.79
C SER A 141 -11.36 16.87 27.74
N ALA A 142 -10.30 17.43 27.15
CA ALA A 142 -9.43 16.69 26.23
C ALA A 142 -8.77 15.49 26.93
N LYS A 143 -8.29 15.68 28.17
CA LYS A 143 -7.71 14.61 28.99
C LYS A 143 -8.73 13.52 29.33
N LEU A 144 -9.96 13.89 29.69
CA LEU A 144 -11.03 12.95 29.98
C LEU A 144 -11.41 12.13 28.74
N ALA A 145 -11.53 12.80 27.58
CA ALA A 145 -11.80 12.15 26.30
C ALA A 145 -10.68 11.19 25.89
N TYR A 146 -9.41 11.54 26.11
CA TYR A 146 -8.28 10.63 25.90
C TYR A 146 -8.37 9.37 26.78
N GLN A 147 -8.69 9.53 28.07
CA GLN A 147 -8.74 8.42 29.01
C GLN A 147 -9.93 7.48 28.78
N LYS A 148 -11.12 8.03 28.47
CA LYS A 148 -12.38 7.26 28.41
C LYS A 148 -12.93 7.05 27.00
N GLY A 149 -12.49 7.85 26.03
CA GLY A 149 -13.00 7.82 24.66
C GLY A 149 -12.37 6.75 23.78
N ASN A 150 -11.24 6.17 24.19
CA ASN A 150 -10.58 5.12 23.42
C ASN A 150 -11.41 3.83 23.40
N GLY A 151 -11.63 3.26 22.21
CA GLY A 151 -12.38 2.01 22.05
C GLY A 151 -13.89 2.16 21.92
N LEU A 152 -14.42 3.39 21.89
CA LEU A 152 -15.85 3.63 21.69
C LEU A 152 -16.31 3.22 20.29
N LYS A 153 -17.57 2.77 20.20
CA LYS A 153 -18.27 2.58 18.92
C LYS A 153 -19.01 3.87 18.60
N ILE A 154 -18.77 4.41 17.40
CA ILE A 154 -19.33 5.70 16.97
C ILE A 154 -20.64 5.51 16.19
N ASP A 155 -20.72 4.44 15.42
CA ASP A 155 -21.93 4.04 14.70
C ASP A 155 -22.29 2.63 15.16
N ASP A 156 -23.56 2.41 15.53
CA ASP A 156 -24.05 1.12 16.00
C ASP A 156 -23.93 0.03 14.92
N ASP A 157 -24.05 0.43 13.65
CA ASP A 157 -23.91 -0.46 12.48
C ASP A 157 -22.45 -0.92 12.24
N SER A 158 -21.46 -0.26 12.87
CA SER A 158 -20.06 -0.55 12.63
C SER A 158 -19.39 -1.22 13.82
N GLU A 159 -18.79 -2.39 13.59
CA GLU A 159 -17.95 -3.05 14.61
C GLU A 159 -16.61 -2.33 14.86
N ARG A 160 -16.36 -1.19 14.19
CA ARG A 160 -15.13 -0.42 14.34
C ARG A 160 -15.14 0.35 15.66
N LYS A 161 -14.19 0.00 16.52
CA LYS A 161 -13.84 0.77 17.72
C LYS A 161 -12.88 1.90 17.33
N CYS A 162 -13.22 3.13 17.71
CA CYS A 162 -12.37 4.28 17.47
C CYS A 162 -11.13 4.24 18.35
N ILE A 163 -10.08 4.92 17.91
CA ILE A 163 -8.89 5.19 18.71
C ILE A 163 -8.89 6.67 19.04
N VAL A 164 -8.62 7.01 20.30
CA VAL A 164 -8.47 8.40 20.74
C VAL A 164 -7.03 8.60 21.21
N ASP A 165 -6.37 9.65 20.71
CA ASP A 165 -5.02 10.06 21.12
C ASP A 165 -4.96 11.59 21.20
N TYR A 166 -3.90 12.15 21.77
CA TYR A 166 -3.64 13.59 21.66
C TYR A 166 -3.17 13.98 20.25
N GLU A 167 -3.32 15.25 19.90
CA GLU A 167 -2.74 15.78 18.68
C GLU A 167 -1.20 15.77 18.74
N ARG A 168 -0.56 14.77 18.11
CA ARG A 168 0.91 14.68 18.10
C ARG A 168 1.60 15.65 17.15
N GLY A 169 0.87 16.14 16.13
CA GLY A 169 1.37 17.00 15.04
C GLY A 169 2.22 18.16 15.53
N ARG A 170 1.66 18.94 16.46
CA ARG A 170 2.29 20.15 17.03
C ARG A 170 2.89 19.94 18.43
N ILE A 171 2.55 18.84 19.11
CA ILE A 171 3.01 18.57 20.50
C ILE A 171 4.34 17.83 20.55
N VAL A 172 4.49 16.76 19.75
CA VAL A 172 5.59 15.81 19.93
C VAL A 172 6.76 16.20 19.03
N LYS A 173 7.93 16.44 19.64
CA LYS A 173 9.16 16.76 18.90
C LYS A 173 9.50 15.64 17.90
N ASN A 174 9.87 16.01 16.68
CA ASN A 174 10.21 15.11 15.58
C ASN A 174 9.09 14.14 15.18
N TRP A 175 7.84 14.43 15.54
CA TRP A 175 6.70 13.64 15.10
C TRP A 175 6.51 13.75 13.59
N LYS A 176 6.29 12.60 12.95
CA LYS A 176 6.03 12.52 11.51
C LYS A 176 4.78 11.68 11.27
N PRO A 177 3.87 12.10 10.39
CA PRO A 177 2.71 11.29 10.00
C PRO A 177 3.15 10.06 9.20
N ARG A 178 2.25 9.07 9.08
CA ARG A 178 2.53 7.80 8.39
C ARG A 178 2.97 7.97 6.93
N ARG A 179 2.42 8.95 6.21
CA ARG A 179 2.81 9.27 4.82
C ARG A 179 4.27 9.74 4.69
N LEU A 180 4.90 10.14 5.80
CA LEU A 180 6.30 10.57 5.88
C LEU A 180 7.19 9.53 6.58
N GLY A 181 6.75 8.26 6.65
CA GLY A 181 7.52 7.18 7.26
C GLY A 181 7.46 7.11 8.79
N GLY A 182 6.62 7.94 9.43
CA GLY A 182 6.37 7.87 10.88
C GLY A 182 5.02 7.23 11.20
N GLY A 183 4.28 7.86 12.12
CA GLY A 183 2.96 7.41 12.57
C GLY A 183 3.03 6.36 13.68
N LEU A 184 1.91 6.19 14.40
CA LEU A 184 1.74 5.18 15.44
C LEU A 184 0.89 4.03 14.90
N GLY A 185 1.12 2.84 15.45
CA GLY A 185 0.41 1.61 15.12
C GLY A 185 0.82 1.00 13.78
N GLY A 186 0.96 -0.32 13.76
CA GLY A 186 1.07 -1.15 12.56
C GLY A 186 -0.26 -1.84 12.25
N ARG A 187 -0.38 -2.41 11.05
CA ARG A 187 -1.41 -3.43 10.79
C ARG A 187 -1.09 -4.69 11.58
#